data_AF-A0A1C0VKA0-F1
#
_entry.id   AF-A0A1C0VKA0-F1
#
_cell.length_a   1.000
_cell.length_b   1.000
_cell.length_c   1.000
_cell.angle_alpha   90.00
_cell.angle_beta   90.00
_cell.angle_gamma   90.00
#
_symmetry.space_group_name_H-M   'P 1'
#
loop_
_entity.id
_entity.type
_entity.pdbx_description
1 polymer ?
#
loop_
_entity_poly.entity_id
_entity_poly.type
_entity_poly.pdbx_seq_one_letter_code
_entity_poly.pdbx_strand_id
1 'polypeptide(L)'
;MNIQLKAEYEQFIQNRIATGRYENAEDVIIKALKLLEEWEKGYQEWEEETQQKLAAGFASIEHGDVLDSQVVMARLEEKLRIARETQG
;
A
#
# COMPACT_ATOMS: atom_id res chain seq x y z
N MET A 1 18.23 -15.84 -19.41
CA MET A 1 17.61 -16.79 -18.46
C MET A 1 16.49 -17.52 -19.20
N ASN A 2 16.33 -18.83 -19.00
CA ASN A 2 15.22 -19.57 -19.62
C ASN A 2 14.21 -19.94 -18.53
N ILE A 3 12.96 -19.54 -18.68
CA ILE A 3 11.89 -19.77 -17.70
C ILE A 3 10.82 -20.62 -18.37
N GLN A 4 10.50 -21.76 -17.77
CA GLN A 4 9.35 -22.54 -18.21
C GLN A 4 8.09 -22.01 -17.53
N LEU A 5 7.12 -21.63 -18.36
CA LEU A 5 5.82 -21.17 -17.89
C LEU A 5 4.82 -22.33 -17.92
N LYS A 6 3.82 -22.26 -17.04
CA LYS A 6 2.63 -23.10 -17.19
C LYS A 6 1.85 -22.67 -18.43
N ALA A 7 1.17 -23.61 -19.07
CA ALA A 7 0.39 -23.36 -20.28
C ALA A 7 -0.65 -22.24 -20.10
N GLU A 8 -1.24 -22.10 -18.91
CA GLU A 8 -2.16 -21.01 -18.57
C GLU A 8 -1.54 -19.61 -18.72
N TYR A 9 -0.27 -19.44 -18.35
CA TYR A 9 0.43 -18.16 -18.46
C TYR A 9 0.92 -17.89 -19.88
N GLU A 10 1.32 -18.93 -20.61
CA GLU A 10 1.62 -18.81 -22.04
C GLU A 10 0.38 -18.34 -22.82
N GLN A 11 -0.78 -18.96 -22.56
CA GLN A 11 -2.05 -18.54 -23.16
C GLN A 11 -2.42 -17.10 -22.78
N PHE A 12 -2.21 -16.71 -21.52
CA PHE A 12 -2.41 -15.34 -21.09
C PHE A 12 -1.56 -14.35 -21.90
N ILE A 13 -0.25 -14.65 -22.05
CA ILE A 13 0.67 -13.80 -22.82
C ILE A 13 0.23 -13.71 -24.29
N GLN A 14 -0.10 -14.84 -24.92
CA GLN A 14 -0.58 -14.86 -26.30
C GLN A 14 -1.87 -14.05 -26.48
N ASN A 15 -2.81 -14.16 -25.54
CA ASN A 15 -4.04 -13.35 -25.56
C ASN A 15 -3.75 -11.86 -25.43
N ARG A 16 -2.73 -11.45 -24.66
CA ARG A 16 -2.33 -10.04 -24.56
C ARG A 16 -1.70 -9.53 -25.85
N ILE A 17 -0.82 -10.31 -26.48
CA ILE A 17 -0.22 -9.97 -27.78
C ILE A 17 -1.32 -9.85 -28.84
N ALA A 18 -2.29 -10.78 -28.86
CA ALA A 18 -3.41 -10.76 -29.81
C ALA A 18 -4.30 -9.50 -29.72
N THR A 19 -4.27 -8.75 -28.61
CA THR A 19 -4.96 -7.45 -28.51
C THR A 19 -4.26 -6.33 -29.29
N GLY A 20 -3.04 -6.56 -29.80
CA GLY A 20 -2.20 -5.54 -30.45
C GLY A 20 -1.56 -4.55 -29.48
N ARG A 21 -1.74 -4.73 -28.16
CA ARG A 21 -1.15 -3.85 -27.14
C ARG A 21 0.33 -4.12 -26.84
N TYR A 22 0.84 -5.27 -27.27
CA TYR A 22 2.20 -5.73 -27.01
C TYR A 22 2.74 -6.38 -28.28
N GLU A 23 4.01 -6.16 -28.60
CA GLU A 23 4.63 -6.67 -29.82
C GLU A 23 5.03 -8.14 -29.67
N ASN A 24 5.46 -8.53 -28.47
CA ASN A 24 5.95 -9.86 -28.18
C ASN A 24 5.76 -10.25 -26.70
N ALA A 25 6.18 -11.47 -26.34
CA ALA A 25 6.07 -11.98 -24.97
C ALA A 25 6.97 -11.23 -23.98
N GLU A 26 8.12 -10.74 -24.43
CA GLU A 26 9.07 -10.01 -23.59
C GLU A 26 8.45 -8.70 -23.10
N ASP A 27 7.72 -7.97 -23.94
CA ASP A 27 7.01 -6.75 -23.53
C ASP A 27 5.99 -7.00 -22.40
N VAL A 28 5.25 -8.11 -22.50
CA VAL A 28 4.25 -8.49 -21.48
C VAL A 28 4.95 -8.83 -20.17
N ILE A 29 6.06 -9.58 -20.24
CA ILE A 29 6.84 -9.98 -19.06
C ILE A 29 7.49 -8.77 -18.40
N ILE A 30 8.11 -7.86 -19.18
CA ILE A 30 8.70 -6.62 -18.67
C ILE A 30 7.64 -5.79 -17.94
N LYS A 31 6.42 -5.68 -18.52
CA LYS A 31 5.34 -4.94 -17.85
C LYS A 31 4.91 -5.61 -16.54
N ALA A 32 4.84 -6.94 -16.50
CA ALA A 32 4.50 -7.67 -15.28
C ALA A 32 5.58 -7.50 -14.20
N LEU A 33 6.87 -7.57 -14.57
CA LEU A 33 7.99 -7.36 -13.65
C LEU A 33 8.02 -5.95 -13.07
N LYS A 34 7.76 -4.92 -13.89
CA LYS A 34 7.66 -3.53 -13.40
C LYS A 34 6.52 -3.36 -12.39
N LEU A 35 5.38 -4.00 -12.63
CA LEU A 35 4.26 -3.96 -11.68
C LEU A 35 4.59 -4.69 -10.37
N LEU A 36 5.33 -5.79 -10.44
CA LEU A 36 5.82 -6.49 -9.26
C LEU A 36 6.77 -5.60 -8.45
N GLU A 37 7.76 -4.98 -9.10
CA GLU A 37 8.72 -4.08 -8.47
C GLU A 37 8.03 -2.89 -7.79
N GLU A 38 7.06 -2.26 -8.47
CA GLU A 38 6.27 -1.16 -7.90
C GLU A 38 5.47 -1.59 -6.67
N TRP A 39 4.87 -2.78 -6.73
CA TRP A 39 4.11 -3.34 -5.60
C TRP A 39 5.02 -3.68 -4.41
N GLU A 40 6.16 -4.32 -4.66
CA GLU A 40 7.14 -4.68 -3.61
C GLU A 40 7.71 -3.43 -2.95
N LYS A 41 8.00 -2.38 -3.73
CA LYS A 41 8.46 -1.10 -3.19
C LYS A 41 7.40 -0.47 -2.27
N GLY A 42 6.14 -0.42 -2.69
CA GLY A 42 5.06 0.11 -1.86
C GLY A 42 4.86 -0.70 -0.57
N TYR A 43 5.02 -2.02 -0.63
CA TYR A 43 4.98 -2.88 0.55
C TYR A 43 6.13 -2.58 1.52
N GLN A 44 7.35 -2.44 1.01
CA GLN A 44 8.52 -2.12 1.83
C GLN A 44 8.39 -0.74 2.50
N GLU A 45 7.91 0.27 1.77
CA GLU A 45 7.65 1.60 2.34
C GLU A 45 6.60 1.54 3.46
N TRP A 46 5.51 0.80 3.24
CA TRP A 46 4.47 0.60 4.25
C TRP A 46 5.01 -0.13 5.49
N GLU A 47 5.84 -1.16 5.30
CA GLU A 47 6.45 -1.91 6.39
C GLU A 47 7.36 -1.01 7.24
N GLU A 48 8.24 -0.24 6.59
CA GLU A 48 9.14 0.68 7.27
C GLU A 48 8.37 1.76 8.04
N GLU A 49 7.37 2.39 7.42
CA GLU A 49 6.52 3.39 8.07
C GLU A 49 5.80 2.80 9.30
N THR A 50 5.32 1.57 9.18
CA THR A 50 4.63 0.88 10.28
C THR A 50 5.60 0.56 11.43
N GLN A 51 6.80 0.07 11.12
CA GLN A 51 7.82 -0.20 12.14
C GLN A 51 8.22 1.08 12.89
N GLN A 52 8.40 2.19 12.18
CA GLN A 52 8.71 3.49 12.78
C GLN A 52 7.58 3.98 13.70
N LYS A 53 6.32 3.89 13.25
CA LYS A 53 5.14 4.27 14.06
C LYS A 53 5.00 3.42 15.32
N LEU A 54 5.24 2.11 15.21
CA LEU A 54 5.22 1.21 16.36
C LEU A 54 6.33 1.55 17.36
N ALA A 55 7.56 1.74 16.88
CA ALA A 55 8.69 2.12 17.74
C ALA A 55 8.41 3.42 18.50
N ALA A 56 7.88 4.44 17.82
CA ALA A 56 7.48 5.70 18.44
C ALA A 56 6.37 5.49 19.49
N GLY A 57 5.34 4.71 19.17
CA GLY A 57 4.25 4.39 20.10
C GLY A 57 4.72 3.65 21.35
N PHE A 58 5.60 2.65 21.20
CA PHE A 58 6.18 1.93 22.33
C PHE A 58 7.04 2.84 23.20
N ALA A 59 7.88 3.69 22.59
CA ALA A 59 8.67 4.67 23.34
C ALA A 59 7.76 5.60 24.16
N SER A 60 6.66 6.12 23.59
CA SER A 60 5.70 6.95 24.35
C SER A 60 5.07 6.20 25.52
N ILE A 61 4.72 4.91 25.33
CA ILE A 61 4.18 4.09 26.43
C ILE A 61 5.21 3.91 27.54
N GLU A 62 6.47 3.62 27.21
CA GLU A 62 7.54 3.45 28.19
C GLU A 62 7.79 4.72 29.03
N HIS A 63 7.63 5.90 28.43
CA HIS A 63 7.75 7.18 29.12
C HIS A 63 6.47 7.56 29.91
N GLY A 64 5.39 6.79 29.78
CA GLY A 64 4.10 7.10 30.41
C GLY A 64 3.29 8.18 29.68
N ASP A 65 3.67 8.54 28.45
CA ASP A 65 3.01 9.52 27.59
C ASP A 65 1.76 8.90 26.91
N VAL A 66 0.86 8.34 27.71
CA VAL A 66 -0.38 7.70 27.26
C VAL A 66 -1.57 8.55 27.68
N LEU A 67 -2.50 8.77 26.74
CA LEU A 67 -3.70 9.55 26.98
C LEU A 67 -4.90 8.65 27.27
N ASP A 68 -5.77 9.11 28.17
CA ASP A 68 -7.06 8.46 28.41
C ASP A 68 -7.97 8.56 27.18
N SER A 69 -8.52 7.41 26.78
CA SER A 69 -9.36 7.29 25.58
C SER A 69 -10.60 8.19 25.63
N GLN A 70 -11.26 8.32 26.79
CA GLN A 70 -12.48 9.13 26.93
C GLN A 70 -12.15 10.61 26.74
N VAL A 71 -11.02 11.07 27.28
CA VAL A 71 -10.54 12.44 27.09
C VAL A 71 -10.23 12.73 25.63
N VAL A 72 -9.58 11.79 24.92
CA VAL A 72 -9.26 11.95 23.49
C VAL A 72 -10.54 12.02 22.65
N MET A 73 -11.50 11.12 22.88
CA MET A 73 -12.75 11.07 22.14
C MET A 73 -13.59 12.33 22.36
N ALA A 74 -13.74 12.79 23.60
CA ALA A 74 -14.47 14.02 23.90
C ALA A 74 -13.86 15.25 23.18
N ARG A 75 -12.53 15.35 23.13
CA ARG A 75 -11.85 16.43 22.39
C ARG A 75 -12.05 16.33 20.88
N LEU A 76 -12.10 15.10 20.34
CA LEU A 76 -12.32 14.87 18.91
C LEU A 76 -13.75 15.25 18.51
N GLU A 77 -14.74 14.82 19.28
CA GLU A 77 -16.15 15.17 19.06
C GLU A 77 -16.37 16.69 19.07
N GLU A 78 -15.75 17.39 20.02
CA GLU A 78 -15.83 18.85 20.11
C GLU A 78 -15.20 19.53 18.88
N LYS A 79 -14.04 19.06 18.42
CA LYS A 79 -13.43 19.57 17.18
C LYS A 79 -14.35 19.37 15.97
N LEU A 80 -15.00 18.22 15.87
CA LEU A 80 -15.94 17.92 14.79
C LEU A 80 -17.20 18.81 14.86
N ARG A 81 -17.70 19.10 16.07
CA ARG A 81 -18.82 20.03 16.28
C ARG A 81 -18.47 21.43 15.79
N ILE A 82 -17.34 21.97 16.23
CA ILE A 82 -16.85 23.30 15.82
C ILE A 82 -16.68 23.38 14.30
N ALA A 83 -16.08 22.35 13.68
CA ALA A 83 -15.87 22.32 12.23
C ALA A 83 -17.19 22.39 11.44
N ARG A 84 -18.24 21.74 11.92
CA ARG A 84 -19.58 21.78 11.30
C ARG A 84 -20.25 23.14 11.46
N GLU A 85 -20.12 23.76 12.62
CA GLU A 85 -20.69 25.08 12.91
C GLU A 85 -19.98 26.21 12.16
N THR A 86 -18.70 26.04 11.81
CA THR A 86 -17.93 27.05 11.07
C THR A 86 -18.12 26.94 9.54
N GLN A 87 -18.71 25.84 9.05
CA GLN A 87 -18.95 25.59 7.63
C GLN A 87 -20.41 25.81 7.19
N GLY A 88 -21.32 26.09 8.12
CA GLY A 88 -22.73 26.45 7.85
C GLY A 88 -22.98 27.94 7.98
#